data_AF-A0A7X6CI60-F1
#
_entry.id   AF-A0A7X6CI60-F1
#
_cell.length_a   1.000
_cell.length_b   1.000
_cell.length_c   1.000
_cell.angle_alpha   90.00
_cell.angle_beta   90.00
_cell.angle_gamma   90.00
#
_symmetry.space_group_name_H-M   'P 1'
#
loop_
_entity.id
_entity.type
_entity.pdbx_description
1 polymer ?
#
loop_
_entity_poly.entity_id
_entity_poly.type
_entity_poly.pdbx_seq_one_letter_code
_entity_poly.pdbx_strand_id
1 'polypeptide(L)'
;MPTTNINNIPDEPYLNLLEQVDFTPIFIMGDHRSGTTVLYQTLVATECFNYLNAYQIIKYDRILDDRINGTLEQTRQKVEKARSIRSDCLL
;
A
#
# COMPACT_ATOMS: atom_id res chain seq x y z
N MET A 1 15.57 -20.86 -24.22
CA MET A 1 15.25 -20.01 -23.06
C MET A 1 14.90 -18.63 -23.58
N PRO A 2 13.67 -18.13 -23.43
CA PRO A 2 13.38 -16.76 -23.81
C PRO A 2 14.07 -15.84 -22.79
N THR A 3 15.01 -15.03 -23.27
CA THR A 3 15.60 -13.91 -22.53
C THR A 3 14.58 -12.78 -22.49
N THR A 4 13.81 -12.71 -21.39
CA THR A 4 12.94 -11.58 -21.12
C THR A 4 13.81 -10.33 -20.95
N ASN A 5 13.62 -9.36 -21.85
CA ASN A 5 14.27 -8.06 -21.80
C ASN A 5 13.84 -7.36 -20.50
N ILE A 6 14.77 -7.15 -19.57
CA ILE A 6 14.54 -6.62 -18.22
C ILE A 6 14.49 -5.08 -18.21
N ASN A 7 14.52 -4.43 -19.39
CA ASN A 7 14.75 -2.98 -19.49
C ASN A 7 13.48 -2.14 -19.55
N ASN A 8 12.31 -2.70 -19.22
CA ASN A 8 11.11 -1.91 -19.00
C ASN A 8 10.83 -1.89 -17.49
N ILE A 9 11.38 -0.90 -16.79
CA ILE A 9 11.04 -0.59 -15.40
C ILE A 9 9.91 0.45 -15.47
N PRO A 10 8.62 0.06 -15.36
CA PRO A 10 7.51 0.98 -15.60
C PRO A 10 7.48 2.16 -14.62
N ASP A 11 8.10 1.97 -13.46
CA ASP A 11 8.11 2.91 -12.35
C ASP A 11 9.27 3.91 -12.41
N GLU A 12 10.21 3.74 -13.34
CA GLU A 12 11.39 4.59 -13.50
C GLU A 12 11.06 6.10 -13.58
N PRO A 13 9.98 6.54 -14.27
CA PRO A 13 9.59 7.95 -14.31
C PRO A 13 9.22 8.56 -12.95
N TYR A 14 8.92 7.74 -11.94
CA TYR A 14 8.46 8.18 -10.62
C TYR A 14 9.54 8.09 -9.54
N LEU A 15 10.71 7.52 -9.83
CA LEU A 15 11.77 7.29 -8.84
C LEU A 15 12.31 8.58 -8.24
N ASN A 16 12.31 9.69 -8.99
CA ASN A 16 12.70 11.00 -8.48
C ASN A 16 11.83 11.49 -7.32
N LEU A 17 10.57 11.02 -7.22
CA LEU A 17 9.69 11.34 -6.10
C LEU A 17 10.14 10.70 -4.78
N LEU A 18 11.06 9.73 -4.83
CA LEU A 18 11.60 9.04 -3.66
C LEU A 18 12.87 9.71 -3.10
N GLU A 19 13.46 10.69 -3.79
CA GLU A 19 14.72 11.33 -3.37
C GLU A 19 14.66 11.97 -1.98
N GLN A 20 13.46 12.37 -1.54
CA GLN A 20 13.23 13.01 -0.24
C GLN A 20 12.60 12.06 0.80
N VAL A 21 12.45 10.78 0.45
CA VAL A 21 11.85 9.78 1.34
C VAL A 21 12.95 9.03 2.07
N ASP A 22 13.05 9.24 3.39
CA ASP A 22 13.83 8.35 4.24
C ASP A 22 13.07 7.02 4.40
N PHE A 23 13.69 5.93 3.95
CA PHE A 23 13.05 4.62 3.89
C PHE A 23 13.90 3.57 4.59
N THR A 24 13.51 3.23 5.83
CA THR A 24 14.10 2.16 6.63
C THR A 24 13.08 1.04 6.82
N PRO A 25 12.99 0.05 5.91
CA PRO A 25 11.98 -1.00 5.99
C PRO A 25 12.29 -2.00 7.09
N ILE A 26 11.23 -2.46 7.78
CA ILE A 26 11.31 -3.55 8.74
C ILE A 26 10.70 -4.80 8.10
N PHE A 27 11.49 -5.84 7.97
CA PHE A 27 11.04 -7.14 7.47
C PHE A 27 10.77 -8.08 8.62
N ILE A 28 9.54 -8.59 8.69
CA ILE A 28 9.16 -9.63 9.65
C ILE A 28 9.31 -10.98 8.94
N MET A 29 10.26 -11.78 9.38
CA MET A 29 10.53 -13.12 8.86
C MET A 29 10.30 -14.18 9.94
N GLY A 30 9.86 -15.36 9.52
CA GLY A 30 9.63 -16.51 10.39
C GLY A 30 8.84 -17.59 9.68
N ASP A 31 8.81 -18.78 10.26
CA ASP A 31 8.08 -19.91 9.69
C ASP A 31 6.58 -19.63 9.62
N HIS A 32 5.88 -20.33 8.73
CA HIS A 32 4.43 -20.28 8.68
C HIS A 32 3.83 -20.69 10.04
N ARG A 33 2.89 -19.88 10.56
CA ARG A 33 2.27 -20.03 11.90
C ARG A 33 3.20 -19.78 13.11
N SER A 34 4.32 -19.09 12.92
CA SER A 34 5.18 -18.63 14.03
C SER A 34 4.62 -17.44 14.83
N GLY A 35 3.45 -16.91 14.45
CA GLY A 35 2.83 -15.75 15.10
C GLY A 35 3.25 -14.40 14.50
N THR A 36 3.99 -14.39 13.39
CA THR A 36 4.39 -13.17 12.68
C THR A 36 3.22 -12.28 12.26
N THR A 37 2.05 -12.86 11.95
CA THR A 37 0.82 -12.09 11.69
C THR A 37 0.34 -11.30 12.91
N VAL A 38 0.37 -11.89 14.11
CA VAL A 38 -0.04 -11.21 15.34
C VAL A 38 0.96 -10.10 15.68
N LEU A 39 2.26 -10.39 15.53
CA LEU A 39 3.31 -9.39 15.70
C LEU A 39 3.13 -8.20 14.75
N TYR A 40 2.91 -8.49 13.45
CA TYR A 40 2.64 -7.47 12.44
C TYR A 40 1.42 -6.61 12.82
N GLN A 41 0.29 -7.23 13.16
CA GLN A 41 -0.93 -6.52 13.54
C GLN A 41 -0.74 -5.66 14.79
N THR A 42 0.04 -6.15 15.76
CA THR A 42 0.35 -5.40 17.00
C THR A 42 1.17 -4.16 16.68
N LEU A 43 2.19 -4.25 15.83
CA LEU A 43 2.99 -3.10 15.41
C LEU A 43 2.15 -2.08 14.63
N VAL A 44 1.30 -2.54 13.71
CA VAL A 44 0.36 -1.67 12.97
C VAL A 44 -0.56 -0.90 13.92
N ALA A 45 -1.09 -1.56 14.95
CA ALA A 45 -1.99 -0.93 15.91
C ALA A 45 -1.32 0.17 16.76
N THR A 46 0.01 0.24 16.82
CA THR A 46 0.72 1.33 17.51
C THR A 46 0.71 2.65 16.74
N GLU A 47 0.36 2.62 15.44
CA GLU A 47 0.44 3.77 14.53
C GLU A 47 1.84 4.40 14.41
N CYS A 48 2.86 3.80 15.01
CA CYS A 48 4.25 4.26 14.95
C CYS A 48 4.98 3.80 13.67
N PHE A 49 4.35 2.94 12.87
CA PHE A 49 4.94 2.33 11.69
C PHE A 49 4.04 2.51 10.46
N ASN A 50 4.65 2.88 9.34
CA ASN A 50 4.03 2.72 8.03
C ASN A 50 3.92 1.23 7.70
N TYR A 51 2.78 0.80 7.17
CA TYR A 51 2.54 -0.60 6.85
C TYR A 51 1.93 -0.77 5.46
N LEU A 52 2.21 -1.93 4.87
CA LEU A 52 1.63 -2.35 3.60
C LEU A 52 0.49 -3.32 3.83
N ASN A 53 -0.69 -3.01 3.33
CA ASN A 53 -1.82 -3.93 3.31
C ASN A 53 -2.03 -4.54 1.91
N ALA A 54 -2.83 -5.60 1.85
CA ALA A 54 -3.10 -6.30 0.60
C ALA A 54 -3.74 -5.39 -0.47
N TYR A 55 -4.57 -4.43 -0.08
CA TYR A 55 -5.19 -3.50 -1.03
C TYR A 55 -4.15 -2.65 -1.77
N GLN A 56 -3.14 -2.14 -1.05
CA GLN A 56 -2.07 -1.32 -1.64
C GLN A 56 -1.25 -2.11 -2.67
N ILE A 57 -1.04 -3.41 -2.42
CA ILE A 57 -0.32 -4.29 -3.35
C ILE A 57 -1.19 -4.61 -4.57
N ILE A 58 -2.44 -5.01 -4.34
CA ILE A 58 -3.37 -5.42 -5.41
C ILE A 58 -3.76 -4.24 -6.31
N LYS A 59 -3.80 -3.01 -5.77
CA LYS A 59 -4.24 -1.79 -6.47
C LYS A 59 -3.10 -0.80 -6.70
N TYR A 60 -1.87 -1.28 -6.78
CA TYR A 60 -0.68 -0.46 -6.94
C TYR A 60 -0.80 0.57 -8.07
N ASP A 61 -1.04 0.13 -9.31
CA ASP A 61 -1.11 1.01 -10.49
C ASP A 61 -2.12 2.14 -10.29
N ARG A 62 -3.32 1.81 -9.79
CA ARG A 62 -4.36 2.79 -9.54
C ARG A 62 -3.98 3.79 -8.45
N ILE A 63 -3.34 3.32 -7.37
CA ILE A 63 -2.91 4.20 -6.27
C ILE A 63 -1.81 5.15 -6.76
N LEU A 64 -0.89 4.65 -7.59
CA LEU A 64 0.16 5.45 -8.20
C LEU A 64 -0.44 6.52 -9.12
N ASP A 65 -1.32 6.13 -10.04
CA ASP A 65 -2.05 7.05 -10.92
C ASP A 65 -2.82 8.11 -10.12
N ASP A 66 -3.54 7.70 -9.08
CA ASP A 66 -4.30 8.61 -8.23
C ASP A 66 -3.40 9.63 -7.51
N ARG A 67 -2.20 9.22 -7.11
CA ARG A 67 -1.21 10.08 -6.47
C ARG A 67 -0.60 11.07 -7.46
N ILE A 68 -0.23 10.63 -8.65
CA ILE A 68 0.37 11.47 -9.70
C ILE A 68 -0.63 12.50 -10.22
N ASN A 69 -1.89 12.11 -10.40
CA ASN A 69 -2.93 12.99 -10.92
C ASN A 69 -3.63 13.83 -9.83
N GLY A 70 -3.23 13.71 -8.56
CA GLY A 70 -3.83 14.46 -7.45
C GLY A 70 -5.27 14.07 -7.10
N THR A 71 -5.76 12.93 -7.61
CA THR A 71 -7.12 12.41 -7.37
C THR A 71 -7.22 11.53 -6.12
N LEU A 72 -6.09 11.26 -5.45
CA LEU A 72 -6.03 10.40 -4.26
C LEU A 72 -7.01 10.83 -3.16
N GLU A 73 -7.07 12.12 -2.82
CA GLU A 73 -8.01 12.62 -1.79
C GLU A 73 -9.48 12.47 -2.21
N GLN A 74 -9.77 12.62 -3.51
CA GLN A 74 -11.12 12.42 -4.04
C GLN A 74 -11.52 10.93 -3.99
N THR A 75 -10.59 10.02 -4.29
CA THR A 75 -10.79 8.57 -4.16
C THR A 75 -10.95 8.18 -2.69
N ARG A 76 -10.15 8.74 -1.78
CA ARG A 76 -10.22 8.49 -0.33
C ARG A 76 -11.58 8.91 0.25
N GLN A 77 -12.05 10.11 -0.10
CA GLN A 77 -13.37 10.61 0.29
C GLN A 77 -14.52 9.74 -0.26
N LYS A 78 -14.41 9.23 -1.49
CA LYS A 78 -15.41 8.30 -2.06
C LYS A 78 -15.47 6.99 -1.29
N VAL A 79 -14.32 6.45 -0.87
CA VAL A 79 -14.24 5.21 -0.07
C VAL A 79 -14.79 5.42 1.34
N GLU A 80 -14.48 6.54 1.99
CA GLU A 80 -15.03 6.89 3.32
C GLU A 80 -16.54 7.07 3.27
N LYS A 81 -17.07 7.79 2.25
CA LYS A 81 -18.51 7.91 2.04
C LYS A 81 -19.19 6.55 1.84
N ALA A 82 -18.59 5.66 1.04
CA ALA A 82 -19.11 4.31 0.82
C ALA A 82 -19.13 3.46 2.10
N ARG A 83 -18.15 3.65 3.01
CA ARG A 83 -18.13 3.00 4.33
C ARG A 83 -19.19 3.55 5.29
N SER A 84 -19.44 4.86 5.27
CA SER A 84 -20.51 5.48 6.06
C SER A 84 -21.88 4.93 5.66
N ILE A 85 -22.18 4.89 4.36
CA ILE A 85 -23.46 4.38 3.84
C ILE A 85 -23.68 2.90 4.24
N ARG A 86 -22.63 2.09 4.29
CA ARG A 86 -22.74 0.67 4.66
C ARG A 86 -22.98 0.45 6.16
N SER A 87 -22.68 1.44 7.00
CA SER A 87 -22.98 1.41 8.44
C SER A 87 -24.44 1.78 8.72
N ASP A 88 -25.02 2.68 7.90
CA ASP A 88 -26.41 3.10 8.00
C ASP A 88 -27.41 2.05 7.47
N CYS A 89 -26.97 1.17 6.56
CA CYS A 89 -27.79 0.05 6.04
C CYS A 89 -27.87 -1.17 6.98
N LEU A 90 -27.30 -1.09 8.18
CA LEU A 90 -27.34 -2.13 9.23
C LEU A 90 -28.24 -1.74 10.42
N LEU A 91 -29.04 -0.68 10.28
CA LEU A 91 -30.12 -0.30 11.20
C LEU A 91 -31.50 -0.59 10.60
#